data_AF-A0A5J4Q6H2-F1
#
_entry.id   AF-A0A5J4Q6H2-F1
#
_cell.length_a   1.000
_cell.length_b   1.000
_cell.length_c   1.000
_cell.angle_alpha   90.00
_cell.angle_beta   90.00
_cell.angle_gamma   90.00
#
_symmetry.space_group_name_H-M   'P 1'
#
loop_
_entity.id
_entity.type
_entity.pdbx_description
1 polymer ?
#
loop_
_entity_poly.entity_id
_entity_poly.type
_entity_poly.pdbx_seq_one_letter_code
_entity_poly.pdbx_strand_id
1 'polypeptide(L)'
;YHSDKIIRGYEITYYRPVPLLADVQWTDNQGEKGYIPRNSFHTENSYYPLWMDDKITFRGALLPNNAINEGNTEAEQWVQYPFAWGYADNHSNNSEHSQFKIDWAVDEEGNPAMLDGINFVKIYCAINQVCGWAGETSTEISAVEDLHY
;
A
#
# COMPACT_ATOMS: atom_id res chain seq x y z
N TYR A 1 4.27 -19.94 -1.66
CA TYR A 1 3.53 -19.21 -2.71
C TYR A 1 4.33 -17.94 -2.97
N HIS A 2 5.13 -17.89 -4.03
CA HIS A 2 6.10 -16.82 -4.27
C HIS A 2 5.85 -16.24 -5.65
N SER A 3 5.55 -14.94 -5.72
CA SER A 3 5.73 -14.18 -6.95
C SER A 3 7.13 -13.56 -6.89
N ASP A 4 7.86 -13.71 -7.98
CA ASP A 4 9.14 -13.06 -8.27
C ASP A 4 9.02 -11.54 -8.41
N LYS A 5 7.79 -11.00 -8.48
CA LYS A 5 7.50 -9.58 -8.59
C LYS A 5 7.39 -8.85 -7.25
N ILE A 6 7.41 -9.58 -6.13
CA ILE A 6 7.28 -9.00 -4.79
C ILE A 6 8.67 -8.73 -4.23
N ILE A 7 8.94 -7.49 -3.85
CA ILE A 7 10.18 -7.11 -3.17
C ILE A 7 9.96 -7.24 -1.66
N ARG A 8 10.66 -8.19 -1.03
CA ARG A 8 10.64 -8.39 0.42
C ARG A 8 11.71 -7.55 1.12
N GLY A 9 11.47 -7.19 2.37
CA GLY A 9 12.38 -6.31 3.12
C GLY A 9 12.51 -4.93 2.48
N TYR A 10 11.47 -4.51 1.75
CA TYR A 10 11.40 -3.18 1.15
C TYR A 10 11.30 -2.15 2.27
N GLU A 11 12.08 -1.09 2.15
CA GLU A 11 12.06 0.05 3.06
C GLU A 11 11.81 1.32 2.26
N ILE A 12 10.81 2.09 2.67
CA ILE A 12 10.49 3.40 2.12
C ILE A 12 10.58 4.45 3.21
N THR A 13 11.28 5.54 2.92
CA THR A 13 11.46 6.68 3.83
C THR A 13 10.80 7.91 3.25
N TYR A 14 9.85 8.47 4.00
CA TYR A 14 9.19 9.74 3.69
C TYR A 14 9.85 10.88 4.45
N TYR A 15 10.01 12.02 3.80
CA TYR A 15 10.65 13.21 4.35
C TYR A 15 9.60 14.29 4.62
N ARG A 16 9.68 14.91 5.79
CA ARG A 16 8.81 16.03 6.17
C ARG A 16 8.97 17.16 5.13
N PRO A 17 7.89 17.60 4.48
CA PRO A 17 7.97 18.63 3.45
C PRO A 17 8.23 20.01 4.06
N VAL A 18 9.02 20.83 3.37
CA VAL A 18 9.25 22.24 3.68
C VAL A 18 9.03 23.05 2.40
N PRO A 19 7.96 23.86 2.29
CA PRO A 19 6.91 24.11 3.29
C PRO A 19 6.01 22.88 3.57
N LEU A 20 5.30 22.87 4.72
CA LEU A 20 4.45 21.75 5.15
C LEU A 20 3.31 21.37 4.19
N LEU A 21 2.98 22.27 3.27
CA LEU A 21 1.96 22.10 2.23
C LEU A 21 2.58 21.81 0.85
N ALA A 22 3.80 21.29 0.80
CA ALA A 22 4.41 20.75 -0.42
C ALA A 22 4.16 19.24 -0.54
N ASP A 23 4.48 18.69 -1.71
CA ASP A 23 4.49 17.25 -1.95
C ASP A 23 5.46 16.53 -1.00
N VAL A 24 5.11 15.32 -0.59
CA VAL A 24 5.93 14.54 0.35
C VAL A 24 6.94 13.72 -0.42
N GLN A 25 8.22 14.05 -0.31
CA GLN A 25 9.29 13.28 -0.94
C GLN A 25 9.43 11.91 -0.26
N TRP A 26 9.76 10.89 -1.06
CA TRP A 26 10.22 9.60 -0.56
C TRP A 26 11.47 9.09 -1.28
N THR A 27 12.22 8.24 -0.59
CA THR A 27 13.32 7.42 -1.15
C THR A 27 13.17 6.01 -0.63
N ASP A 28 13.66 5.01 -1.35
CA ASP A 28 13.63 3.63 -0.90
C ASP A 28 15.01 2.96 -0.89
N ASN A 29 15.04 1.75 -0.34
CA ASN A 29 16.24 0.92 -0.29
C ASN A 29 16.55 0.20 -1.62
N GLN A 30 15.79 0.47 -2.68
CA GLN A 30 16.09 0.03 -4.05
C GLN A 30 16.85 1.11 -4.84
N GLY A 31 17.03 2.29 -4.26
CA GLY A 31 17.70 3.44 -4.89
C GLY A 31 16.74 4.37 -5.65
N GLU A 32 15.44 4.11 -5.57
CA GLU A 32 14.41 4.92 -6.21
C GLU A 32 13.97 6.07 -5.30
N LYS A 33 13.36 7.07 -5.92
CA LYS A 33 12.83 8.26 -5.24
C LYS A 33 11.64 8.82 -5.99
N GLY A 34 10.77 9.49 -5.27
CA GLY A 34 9.61 10.14 -5.84
C GLY A 34 8.92 11.06 -4.86
N TYR A 35 7.66 11.36 -5.17
CA TYR A 35 6.81 12.23 -4.36
C TYR A 35 5.42 11.62 -4.23
N ILE A 36 4.78 11.83 -3.08
CA ILE A 36 3.34 11.74 -2.94
C ILE A 36 2.79 13.14 -3.23
N PRO A 37 2.14 13.35 -4.39
CA PRO A 37 1.66 14.65 -4.78
C PRO A 37 0.48 15.06 -3.91
N ARG A 38 0.31 16.38 -3.75
CA ARG A 38 -0.92 16.92 -3.18
C ARG A 38 -2.04 16.86 -4.20
N ASN A 39 -3.26 16.61 -3.72
CA ASN A 39 -4.46 16.70 -4.55
C ASN A 39 -5.18 18.05 -4.34
N SER A 40 -6.19 18.31 -5.17
CA SER A 40 -6.95 19.55 -5.17
C SER A 40 -8.04 19.63 -4.08
N PHE A 41 -8.26 18.57 -3.30
CA PHE A 41 -9.38 18.47 -2.35
C PHE A 41 -8.99 18.78 -0.90
N HIS A 42 -7.82 18.31 -0.43
CA HIS A 42 -7.38 18.48 0.96
C HIS A 42 -6.17 19.41 1.09
N THR A 43 -6.33 20.63 0.60
CA THR A 43 -5.21 21.57 0.38
C THR A 43 -4.69 22.27 1.64
N GLU A 44 -5.47 22.29 2.71
CA GLU A 44 -5.17 23.07 3.93
C GLU A 44 -4.28 22.35 4.94
N ASN A 45 -4.29 21.01 4.95
CA ASN A 45 -3.56 20.20 5.92
C ASN A 45 -2.30 19.57 5.32
N SER A 46 -1.28 19.36 6.16
CA SER A 46 -0.09 18.62 5.73
C SER A 46 -0.44 17.17 5.44
N TYR A 47 0.13 16.62 4.37
CA TYR A 47 0.06 15.18 4.07
C TYR A 47 1.11 14.39 4.85
N TYR A 48 1.94 15.08 5.62
CA TYR A 48 2.89 14.48 6.53
C TYR A 48 2.37 14.59 7.96
N PRO A 49 2.39 13.49 8.76
CA PRO A 49 1.94 13.54 10.13
C PRO A 49 2.76 14.52 10.98
N LEU A 50 2.10 15.53 11.56
CA LEU A 50 2.79 16.61 12.27
C LEU A 50 3.56 16.14 13.52
N TRP A 51 3.13 15.02 14.11
CA TRP A 51 3.69 14.42 15.32
C TRP A 51 4.90 13.51 15.08
N MET A 52 5.28 13.27 13.83
CA MET A 52 6.45 12.44 13.51
C MET A 52 7.71 13.29 13.38
N ASP A 53 8.90 12.71 13.29
CA ASP A 53 10.13 13.47 13.08
C ASP A 53 10.26 14.04 11.64
N ASP A 54 11.45 14.43 11.22
CA ASP A 54 11.70 14.91 9.85
C ASP A 54 11.72 13.76 8.82
N LYS A 55 11.81 12.51 9.28
CA LYS A 55 11.82 11.30 8.45
C LYS A 55 11.01 10.20 9.11
N ILE A 56 10.25 9.45 8.31
CA ILE A 56 9.54 8.24 8.74
C ILE A 56 9.91 7.12 7.79
N THR A 57 10.36 6.00 8.33
CA THR A 57 10.68 4.81 7.54
C THR A 57 9.70 3.69 7.86
N PHE A 58 9.14 3.08 6.81
CA PHE A 58 8.35 1.86 6.92
C PHE A 58 9.11 0.71 6.26
N ARG A 59 8.96 -0.49 6.84
CA ARG A 59 9.51 -1.73 6.31
C ARG A 59 8.40 -2.76 6.09
N GLY A 60 8.47 -3.49 4.99
CA GLY A 60 7.51 -4.51 4.63
C GLY A 60 7.84 -5.18 3.30
N ALA A 61 6.80 -5.47 2.52
CA ALA A 61 6.89 -5.92 1.15
C ALA A 61 6.34 -4.83 0.22
N LEU A 62 6.90 -4.75 -0.99
CA LEU A 62 6.36 -3.96 -2.11
C LEU A 62 5.80 -4.91 -3.15
N LEU A 63 4.52 -4.74 -3.47
CA LEU A 63 3.81 -5.38 -4.57
C LEU A 63 4.02 -4.59 -5.86
N PRO A 64 3.95 -5.25 -7.03
CA PRO A 64 3.97 -4.52 -8.29
C PRO A 64 2.72 -3.64 -8.42
N ASN A 65 2.85 -2.52 -9.11
CA ASN A 65 1.74 -1.66 -9.50
C ASN A 65 0.64 -2.49 -10.19
N ASN A 66 -0.61 -2.25 -9.83
CA ASN A 66 -1.75 -2.99 -10.32
C ASN A 66 -2.80 -2.11 -11.01
N ALA A 67 -2.62 -0.79 -11.02
CA ALA A 67 -3.42 0.11 -11.84
C ALA A 67 -2.72 0.44 -13.16
N ILE A 68 -3.48 0.48 -14.25
CA ILE A 68 -3.01 0.80 -15.60
C ILE A 68 -3.89 1.91 -16.16
N ASN A 69 -3.28 2.93 -16.77
CA ASN A 69 -4.02 3.92 -17.56
C ASN A 69 -4.37 3.30 -18.92
N GLU A 70 -5.59 2.83 -19.09
CA GLU A 70 -6.15 2.35 -20.36
C GLU A 70 -6.77 3.48 -21.20
N GLY A 71 -6.72 4.70 -20.69
CA GLY A 71 -7.16 5.89 -21.41
C GLY A 71 -6.22 6.27 -22.55
N ASN A 72 -6.44 7.45 -23.10
CA ASN A 72 -5.59 8.03 -24.13
C ASN A 72 -5.01 9.38 -23.67
N THR A 73 -4.28 10.06 -24.56
CA THR A 73 -3.63 11.34 -24.23
C THR A 73 -4.60 12.47 -23.90
N GLU A 74 -5.89 12.35 -24.25
CA GLU A 74 -6.92 13.36 -24.01
C GLU A 74 -7.72 13.09 -22.72
N ALA A 75 -7.84 11.81 -22.32
CA ALA A 75 -8.56 11.41 -21.12
C ALA A 75 -7.92 10.17 -20.49
N GLU A 76 -7.41 10.32 -19.27
CA GLU A 76 -6.91 9.20 -18.48
C GLU A 76 -8.07 8.32 -17.97
N GLN A 77 -7.88 7.01 -18.03
CA GLN A 77 -8.80 6.02 -17.47
C GLN A 77 -7.98 4.96 -16.74
N TRP A 78 -7.85 5.14 -15.43
CA TRP A 78 -7.12 4.22 -14.58
C TRP A 78 -7.99 3.02 -14.22
N VAL A 79 -7.53 1.83 -14.56
CA VAL A 79 -8.18 0.55 -14.24
C VAL A 79 -7.27 -0.20 -13.29
N GLN A 80 -7.79 -0.53 -12.10
CA GLN A 80 -7.09 -1.33 -11.10
C GLN A 80 -7.43 -2.80 -11.27
N TYR A 81 -6.41 -3.63 -11.48
CA TYR A 81 -6.55 -5.07 -11.61
C TYR A 81 -6.26 -5.74 -10.26
N PRO A 82 -7.15 -6.65 -9.81
CA PRO A 82 -6.94 -7.31 -8.55
C PRO A 82 -5.78 -8.31 -8.64
N PHE A 83 -5.01 -8.44 -7.57
CA PHE A 83 -4.15 -9.60 -7.36
C PHE A 83 -5.00 -10.87 -7.16
N ALA A 84 -4.36 -12.03 -7.29
CA ALA A 84 -5.06 -13.31 -7.24
C ALA A 84 -5.84 -13.54 -5.93
N TRP A 85 -5.23 -13.28 -4.75
CA TRP A 85 -5.84 -13.44 -3.42
C TRP A 85 -4.91 -12.90 -2.33
N GLY A 86 -5.40 -12.82 -1.08
CA GLY A 86 -4.57 -12.68 0.12
C GLY A 86 -4.24 -11.25 0.55
N TYR A 87 -4.80 -10.26 -0.13
CA TYR A 87 -4.59 -8.86 0.17
C TYR A 87 -5.93 -8.23 0.56
N ALA A 88 -5.90 -7.39 1.62
CA ALA A 88 -7.03 -6.54 1.95
C ALA A 88 -7.30 -5.57 0.79
N ASP A 89 -8.56 -5.16 0.64
CA ASP A 89 -8.98 -4.18 -0.38
C ASP A 89 -8.58 -4.53 -1.83
N ASN A 90 -8.54 -5.84 -2.11
CA ASN A 90 -8.12 -6.36 -3.41
C ASN A 90 -9.30 -6.81 -4.28
N HIS A 91 -10.37 -7.30 -3.66
CA HIS A 91 -11.62 -7.68 -4.31
C HIS A 91 -12.79 -7.07 -3.53
N SER A 92 -13.96 -6.98 -4.16
CA SER A 92 -15.19 -6.50 -3.49
C SER A 92 -15.44 -7.24 -2.18
N ASN A 93 -15.94 -6.52 -1.16
CA ASN A 93 -16.08 -7.02 0.21
C ASN A 93 -16.84 -8.35 0.34
N ASN A 94 -17.77 -8.64 -0.58
CA ASN A 94 -18.58 -9.85 -0.60
C ASN A 94 -17.99 -11.01 -1.43
N SER A 95 -16.78 -10.88 -1.95
CA SER A 95 -16.08 -11.92 -2.71
C SER A 95 -15.33 -12.87 -1.77
N GLU A 96 -15.26 -14.17 -2.08
CA GLU A 96 -14.36 -15.09 -1.35
C GLU A 96 -12.88 -14.63 -1.44
N HIS A 97 -12.54 -13.87 -2.46
CA HIS A 97 -11.19 -13.32 -2.65
C HIS A 97 -10.86 -12.10 -1.77
N SER A 98 -11.83 -11.56 -1.01
CA SER A 98 -11.57 -10.58 0.06
C SER A 98 -11.20 -11.26 1.39
N GLN A 99 -11.30 -12.59 1.45
CA GLN A 99 -10.98 -13.40 2.62
C GLN A 99 -9.56 -13.97 2.49
N PHE A 100 -8.97 -14.35 3.62
CA PHE A 100 -7.69 -15.06 3.65
C PHE A 100 -7.62 -16.02 4.83
N LYS A 101 -6.81 -17.08 4.67
CA LYS A 101 -6.53 -18.01 5.76
C LYS A 101 -5.29 -17.56 6.52
N ILE A 102 -5.36 -17.58 7.85
CA ILE A 102 -4.20 -17.33 8.70
C ILE A 102 -3.05 -18.32 8.43
N ASP A 103 -3.38 -19.55 7.99
CA ASP A 103 -2.41 -20.58 7.57
C ASP A 103 -1.51 -20.13 6.41
N TRP A 104 -1.89 -19.07 5.68
CA TRP A 104 -1.08 -18.49 4.61
C TRP A 104 0.01 -17.54 5.12
N ALA A 105 0.04 -17.24 6.42
CA ALA A 105 1.06 -16.40 7.02
C ALA A 105 2.45 -16.99 6.80
N VAL A 106 3.40 -16.11 6.49
CA VAL A 106 4.81 -16.47 6.28
C VAL A 106 5.71 -15.57 7.13
N ASP A 107 6.88 -16.08 7.49
CA ASP A 107 7.94 -15.31 8.14
C ASP A 107 8.67 -14.37 7.16
N GLU A 108 9.71 -13.68 7.66
CA GLU A 108 10.51 -12.74 6.86
C GLU A 108 11.22 -13.40 5.67
N GLU A 109 11.57 -14.68 5.80
CA GLU A 109 12.21 -15.49 4.76
C GLU A 109 11.19 -16.07 3.77
N GLY A 110 9.91 -16.01 4.10
CA GLY A 110 8.81 -16.53 3.30
C GLY A 110 8.44 -17.98 3.61
N ASN A 111 8.94 -18.56 4.70
CA ASN A 111 8.54 -19.87 5.18
C ASN A 111 7.18 -19.79 5.89
N PRO A 112 6.35 -20.86 5.89
CA PRO A 112 5.09 -20.88 6.63
C PRO A 112 5.29 -20.55 8.12
N ALA A 113 4.53 -19.59 8.64
CA ALA A 113 4.66 -19.12 10.02
C ALA A 113 3.93 -19.99 11.05
N MET A 114 2.93 -20.79 10.62
CA MET A 114 2.14 -21.70 11.46
C MET A 114 1.65 -21.02 12.76
N LEU A 115 0.79 -20.01 12.60
CA LEU A 115 0.30 -19.20 13.73
C LEU A 115 -0.83 -19.92 14.50
N ASP A 116 -0.72 -19.97 15.83
CA ASP A 116 -1.81 -20.45 16.70
C ASP A 116 -2.94 -19.43 16.89
N GLY A 117 -2.67 -18.15 16.59
CA GLY A 117 -3.64 -17.05 16.72
C GLY A 117 -3.04 -15.67 16.44
N ILE A 118 -3.88 -14.64 16.48
CA ILE A 118 -3.50 -13.24 16.24
C ILE A 118 -3.96 -12.38 17.42
N ASN A 119 -3.05 -11.61 18.01
CA ASN A 119 -3.41 -10.60 19.02
C ASN A 119 -3.53 -9.19 18.44
N PHE A 120 -2.75 -8.89 17.40
CA PHE A 120 -2.69 -7.58 16.77
C PHE A 120 -2.57 -7.72 15.26
N VAL A 121 -3.26 -6.85 14.53
CA VAL A 121 -3.17 -6.76 13.07
C VAL A 121 -2.61 -5.40 12.71
N LYS A 122 -1.54 -5.39 11.91
CA LYS A 122 -1.02 -4.19 11.26
C LYS A 122 -1.33 -4.28 9.77
N ILE A 123 -2.04 -3.29 9.24
CA ILE A 123 -2.36 -3.18 7.82
C ILE A 123 -1.59 -1.97 7.27
N TYR A 124 -1.01 -2.12 6.09
CA TYR A 124 -0.33 -1.06 5.37
C TYR A 124 -0.53 -1.26 3.86
N CYS A 125 -0.50 -0.17 3.09
CA CYS A 125 -0.52 -0.25 1.63
C CYS A 125 0.83 -0.74 1.14
N ALA A 126 0.83 -1.85 0.42
CA ALA A 126 2.04 -2.48 -0.12
C ALA A 126 2.30 -2.07 -1.58
N ILE A 127 1.63 -1.05 -2.10
CA ILE A 127 1.85 -0.48 -3.44
C ILE A 127 2.29 0.98 -3.26
N ASN A 128 3.26 1.42 -4.06
CA ASN A 128 3.68 2.82 -4.14
C ASN A 128 3.43 3.36 -5.56
N GLN A 129 2.17 3.64 -5.87
CA GLN A 129 1.70 4.05 -7.20
C GLN A 129 0.87 5.33 -7.10
N VAL A 130 1.04 6.23 -8.08
CA VAL A 130 0.16 7.38 -8.29
C VAL A 130 -0.51 7.23 -9.65
N CYS A 131 -1.83 7.27 -9.65
CA CYS A 131 -2.74 7.05 -10.78
C CYS A 131 -3.25 8.39 -11.34
N GLY A 132 -2.31 9.25 -11.74
CA GLY A 132 -2.64 10.54 -12.38
C GLY A 132 -3.61 11.39 -11.56
N TRP A 133 -4.72 11.82 -12.15
CA TRP A 133 -5.72 12.63 -11.45
C TRP A 133 -6.46 11.90 -10.32
N ALA A 134 -6.49 10.56 -10.35
CA ALA A 134 -7.12 9.75 -9.31
C ALA A 134 -6.31 9.76 -7.99
N GLY A 135 -5.05 10.17 -8.04
CA GLY A 135 -4.17 10.25 -6.87
C GLY A 135 -3.43 8.96 -6.59
N GLU A 136 -2.91 8.85 -5.37
CA GLU A 136 -2.18 7.68 -4.89
C GLU A 136 -3.06 6.45 -4.72
N THR A 137 -2.47 5.27 -4.90
CA THR A 137 -3.10 4.00 -4.52
C THR A 137 -2.98 3.81 -3.01
N SER A 138 -4.12 3.69 -2.34
CA SER A 138 -4.23 3.40 -0.91
C SER A 138 -4.96 2.08 -0.67
N THR A 139 -4.96 1.66 0.60
CA THR A 139 -5.75 0.52 1.07
C THR A 139 -6.85 1.06 1.96
N GLU A 140 -8.11 0.78 1.61
CA GLU A 140 -9.28 1.11 2.40
C GLU A 140 -9.79 -0.11 3.16
N ILE A 141 -9.99 0.05 4.48
CA ILE A 141 -10.52 -1.01 5.33
C ILE A 141 -11.65 -0.47 6.22
N SER A 142 -12.68 -1.29 6.42
CA SER A 142 -13.79 -0.99 7.33
C SER A 142 -13.73 -1.79 8.62
N ALA A 143 -13.35 -3.07 8.54
CA ALA A 143 -13.25 -3.98 9.68
C ALA A 143 -12.29 -5.15 9.39
N VAL A 144 -11.91 -5.86 10.45
CA VAL A 144 -11.30 -7.19 10.40
C VAL A 144 -12.23 -8.12 11.17
N GLU A 145 -12.63 -9.23 10.56
CA GLU A 145 -13.60 -10.17 11.11
C GLU A 145 -13.03 -11.59 11.13
N ASP A 146 -13.29 -12.33 12.22
CA ASP A 146 -13.00 -13.76 12.27
C ASP A 146 -14.18 -14.54 11.67
N LEU A 147 -13.89 -15.29 10.61
CA LEU A 147 -14.88 -16.07 9.87
C LEU A 147 -15.03 -17.50 10.38
N HIS A 148 -14.23 -17.92 11.37
CA HIS A 148 -14.36 -19.22 12.04
C HIS A 148 -15.21 -19.07 13.31
N TYR A 149 -16.47 -19.49 13.24
CA TYR A 149 -17.42 -19.53 14.36
C TYR A 149 -17.71 -20.96 14.82
#